data_AF-A0A392PKI0-F1
#
_entry.id   AF-A0A392PKI0-F1
#
_cell.length_a   1.000
_cell.length_b   1.000
_cell.length_c   1.000
_cell.angle_alpha   90.00
_cell.angle_beta   90.00
_cell.angle_gamma   90.00
#
_symmetry.space_group_name_H-M   'P 1'
#
loop_
_entity.id
_entity.type
_entity.pdbx_description
1 polymer ?
#
loop_
_entity_poly.entity_id
_entity_poly.type
_entity_poly.pdbx_seq_one_letter_code
_entity_poly.pdbx_strand_id
1 'polypeptide(L)'
;MLKIVDVSGIQDVSIDAPSLEYLCYRPNNDFDAPFKIDFDRCRNLKELRMWSVKGTFFTNKWFLELFPKFPFLESLNLDNCKMAERIDISSVRLEVLELLDCSNLKEVNIDAPNLLSCEYRGEGVSESTISFSRNSNQLEVNIQTHIEYVDLCNFREFVKNIKPNNVLTSLSLYIGGALNVDQDALDPVGLQVSSPLPRIKHLA
;
A
#
# COMPACT_ATOMS: atom_id res chain seq x y z
N MET A 1 6.46 -30.94 5.37
CA MET A 1 5.33 -30.28 4.68
C MET A 1 5.78 -28.92 4.20
N LEU A 2 5.37 -28.53 2.99
CA LEU A 2 5.79 -27.27 2.37
C LEU A 2 5.02 -26.10 3.00
N LYS A 3 5.75 -25.14 3.60
CA LYS A 3 5.17 -23.99 4.32
C LYS A 3 5.43 -22.64 3.65
N ILE A 4 6.48 -22.55 2.86
CA ILE A 4 6.95 -21.32 2.24
C ILE A 4 7.16 -21.61 0.77
N VAL A 5 6.61 -20.76 -0.09
CA VAL A 5 6.80 -20.81 -1.54
C VAL A 5 7.13 -19.41 -2.04
N ASP A 6 8.20 -19.31 -2.83
CA ASP A 6 8.56 -18.13 -3.61
C ASP A 6 8.56 -18.54 -5.08
N VAL A 7 7.79 -17.83 -5.89
CA VAL A 7 7.64 -18.07 -7.32
C VAL A 7 8.06 -16.83 -8.06
N SER A 8 9.09 -16.96 -8.90
CA SER A 8 9.64 -15.85 -9.69
C SER A 8 9.75 -16.22 -11.16
N GLY A 9 9.31 -15.33 -12.05
CA GLY A 9 9.51 -15.48 -13.50
C GLY A 9 8.58 -16.49 -14.18
N ILE A 10 7.59 -17.02 -13.46
CA ILE A 10 6.60 -17.98 -13.99
C ILE A 10 5.24 -17.30 -14.02
N GLN A 11 4.54 -17.38 -15.15
CA GLN A 11 3.23 -16.74 -15.35
C GLN A 11 2.05 -17.66 -15.07
N ASP A 12 2.13 -18.95 -15.37
CA ASP A 12 1.07 -19.94 -15.10
C ASP A 12 1.51 -20.87 -13.97
N VAL A 13 0.86 -20.75 -12.81
CA VAL A 13 1.26 -21.40 -11.56
C VAL A 13 0.03 -21.95 -10.86
N SER A 14 0.10 -23.22 -10.46
CA SER A 14 -0.89 -23.85 -9.58
C SER A 14 -0.18 -24.47 -8.38
N ILE A 15 -0.61 -24.09 -7.18
CA ILE A 15 -0.01 -24.52 -5.91
C ILE A 15 -1.04 -25.34 -5.14
N ASP A 16 -0.80 -26.65 -5.05
CA ASP A 16 -1.57 -27.55 -4.20
C ASP A 16 -0.76 -27.89 -2.93
N ALA A 17 -0.78 -26.96 -1.98
CA ALA A 17 -0.10 -27.10 -0.70
C ALA A 17 -0.99 -26.60 0.46
N PRO A 18 -1.87 -27.44 1.02
CA PRO A 18 -2.75 -27.05 2.13
C PRO A 18 -2.01 -26.59 3.39
N SER A 19 -0.75 -27.00 3.56
CA SER A 19 0.13 -26.60 4.66
C SER A 19 0.87 -25.27 4.43
N LEU A 20 0.68 -24.63 3.27
CA LEU A 20 1.36 -23.38 2.94
C LEU A 20 0.92 -22.27 3.89
N GLU A 21 1.91 -21.58 4.48
CA GLU A 21 1.71 -20.46 5.40
C GLU A 21 2.18 -19.14 4.75
N TYR A 22 3.14 -19.19 3.82
CA TYR A 22 3.70 -18.02 3.14
C TYR A 22 3.77 -18.25 1.62
N LEU A 23 3.27 -17.27 0.85
CA LEU A 23 3.38 -17.23 -0.60
C LEU A 23 3.95 -15.88 -1.04
N CYS A 24 5.06 -15.90 -1.77
CA CYS A 24 5.56 -14.77 -2.55
C CYS A 24 5.43 -15.09 -4.04
N TYR A 25 4.73 -14.25 -4.80
CA TYR A 25 4.54 -14.41 -6.24
C TYR A 25 5.03 -13.19 -7.01
N ARG A 26 5.95 -13.44 -7.95
CA ARG A 26 6.61 -12.46 -8.80
C ARG A 26 6.56 -12.97 -10.25
N PRO A 27 5.56 -12.59 -11.05
CA PRO A 27 5.48 -13.00 -12.45
C PRO A 27 6.70 -12.47 -13.23
N ASN A 28 6.89 -12.99 -14.44
CA ASN A 28 7.92 -12.47 -15.35
C ASN A 28 7.65 -10.98 -15.67
N ASN A 29 8.72 -10.22 -15.93
CA ASN A 29 8.69 -8.79 -16.24
C ASN A 29 8.13 -8.46 -17.64
N ASP A 30 7.55 -9.45 -18.33
CA ASP A 30 6.87 -9.21 -19.60
C ASP A 30 5.49 -8.59 -19.31
N PHE A 31 5.43 -7.25 -19.49
CA PHE A 31 4.39 -6.38 -18.95
C PHE A 31 2.99 -6.60 -19.55
N ASP A 32 2.90 -7.23 -20.73
CA ASP A 32 1.64 -7.47 -21.44
C ASP A 32 1.17 -8.93 -21.37
N ALA A 33 2.01 -9.82 -20.84
CA ALA A 33 1.73 -11.23 -20.86
C ALA A 33 0.70 -11.61 -19.76
N PRO A 34 -0.36 -12.35 -20.11
CA PRO A 34 -1.34 -12.79 -19.13
C PRO A 34 -0.66 -13.73 -18.13
N PHE A 35 -0.95 -13.54 -16.85
CA PHE A 35 -0.56 -14.49 -15.81
C PHE A 35 -1.79 -15.18 -15.25
N LYS A 36 -1.57 -16.36 -14.68
CA LYS A 36 -2.56 -17.18 -14.01
C LYS A 36 -1.92 -17.81 -12.79
N ILE A 37 -2.48 -17.52 -11.63
CA ILE A 37 -2.07 -18.15 -10.37
C ILE A 37 -3.29 -18.76 -9.69
N ASP A 38 -3.18 -20.03 -9.31
CA ASP A 38 -4.15 -20.73 -8.47
C ASP A 38 -3.45 -21.21 -7.20
N PHE A 39 -3.89 -20.67 -6.06
CA PHE A 39 -3.44 -21.08 -4.73
C PHE A 39 -4.64 -21.33 -3.80
N ASP A 40 -5.81 -21.63 -4.36
CA ASP A 40 -7.07 -21.75 -3.62
C ASP A 40 -7.08 -22.90 -2.60
N ARG A 41 -6.19 -23.88 -2.79
CA ARG A 41 -6.02 -25.01 -1.87
C ARG A 41 -5.15 -24.68 -0.65
N CYS A 42 -4.45 -23.54 -0.66
CA CYS A 42 -3.53 -23.11 0.39
C CYS A 42 -4.25 -22.47 1.59
N ARG A 43 -5.19 -23.20 2.21
CA ARG A 43 -6.10 -22.63 3.23
C ARG A 43 -5.43 -22.15 4.52
N ASN A 44 -4.20 -22.60 4.81
CA ASN A 44 -3.42 -22.18 5.97
C ASN A 44 -2.56 -20.92 5.72
N LEU A 45 -2.75 -20.25 4.57
CA LEU A 45 -1.97 -19.07 4.20
C LEU A 45 -2.16 -17.97 5.24
N LYS A 46 -1.03 -17.47 5.75
CA LYS A 46 -0.93 -16.36 6.72
C LYS A 46 -0.37 -15.11 6.08
N GLU A 47 0.55 -15.27 5.14
CA GLU A 47 1.17 -14.16 4.42
C GLU A 47 1.07 -14.36 2.91
N LEU A 48 0.57 -13.33 2.22
CA LEU A 48 0.56 -13.25 0.77
C LEU A 48 1.33 -12.02 0.32
N ARG A 49 2.35 -12.22 -0.52
CA ARG A 49 3.08 -11.16 -1.21
C ARG A 49 2.94 -11.33 -2.72
N MET A 50 2.52 -10.30 -3.41
CA MET A 50 2.41 -10.31 -4.88
C MET A 50 3.05 -9.05 -5.45
N TRP A 51 4.00 -9.21 -6.37
CA TRP A 51 4.75 -8.09 -6.93
C TRP A 51 4.53 -7.96 -8.42
N SER A 52 4.57 -6.73 -8.95
CA SER A 52 4.54 -6.46 -10.39
C SER A 52 3.38 -7.13 -11.12
N VAL A 53 2.27 -7.36 -10.42
CA VAL A 53 1.08 -7.97 -11.01
C VAL A 53 0.29 -6.88 -11.71
N LYS A 54 0.42 -6.86 -13.04
CA LYS A 54 -0.21 -5.87 -13.93
C LYS A 54 -1.52 -6.41 -14.53
N GLY A 55 -2.34 -5.50 -15.07
CA GLY A 55 -3.74 -5.77 -15.42
C GLY A 55 -4.69 -5.47 -14.25
N THR A 56 -5.99 -5.31 -14.52
CA THR A 56 -7.01 -4.99 -13.49
C THR A 56 -7.38 -6.23 -12.68
N PHE A 57 -6.39 -6.93 -12.13
CA PHE A 57 -6.56 -8.17 -11.37
C PHE A 57 -7.11 -7.88 -9.97
N PHE A 58 -6.52 -6.91 -9.28
CA PHE A 58 -6.92 -6.50 -7.95
C PHE A 58 -8.13 -5.56 -8.02
N THR A 59 -9.30 -6.18 -7.99
CA THR A 59 -10.61 -5.53 -7.96
C THR A 59 -11.26 -5.71 -6.59
N ASN A 60 -12.31 -4.96 -6.29
CA ASN A 60 -13.15 -5.19 -5.10
C ASN A 60 -13.60 -6.65 -4.95
N LYS A 61 -13.93 -7.30 -6.07
CA LYS A 61 -14.32 -8.72 -6.07
C LYS A 61 -13.18 -9.61 -5.56
N TRP A 62 -11.94 -9.33 -5.96
CA TRP A 62 -10.78 -10.11 -5.52
C TRP A 62 -10.57 -10.01 -4.02
N PHE A 63 -10.63 -8.81 -3.44
CA PHE A 63 -10.50 -8.62 -1.98
C PHE A 63 -11.66 -9.27 -1.21
N LEU A 64 -12.89 -9.14 -1.71
CA LEU A 64 -14.09 -9.78 -1.13
C LEU A 64 -13.97 -11.31 -1.07
N GLU A 65 -13.35 -11.93 -2.08
CA GLU A 65 -13.17 -13.38 -2.16
C GLU A 65 -11.93 -13.88 -1.42
N LEU A 66 -10.90 -13.04 -1.26
CA LEU A 66 -9.62 -13.40 -0.64
C LEU A 66 -9.77 -13.84 0.82
N PHE A 67 -10.36 -13.00 1.67
CA PHE A 67 -10.35 -13.25 3.12
C PHE A 67 -11.22 -14.45 3.56
N PRO A 68 -12.42 -14.69 2.98
CA PRO A 68 -13.15 -15.93 3.26
C PRO A 68 -12.42 -17.18 2.77
N LYS A 69 -11.64 -17.06 1.69
CA LYS A 69 -10.86 -18.18 1.12
C LYS A 69 -9.62 -18.52 1.95
N PHE A 70 -8.99 -17.50 2.54
CA PHE A 70 -7.80 -17.63 3.39
C PHE A 70 -8.09 -17.12 4.80
N PRO A 71 -8.78 -17.92 5.64
CA PRO A 71 -9.27 -17.49 6.95
C PRO A 71 -8.15 -17.31 7.99
N PHE A 72 -6.88 -17.51 7.64
CA PHE A 72 -5.74 -17.26 8.51
C PHE A 72 -4.82 -16.15 7.98
N LEU A 73 -5.22 -15.45 6.91
CA LEU A 73 -4.40 -14.40 6.31
C LEU A 73 -4.27 -13.20 7.25
N GLU A 74 -3.06 -13.01 7.74
CA GLU A 74 -2.66 -11.98 8.72
C GLU A 74 -1.87 -10.85 8.04
N SER A 75 -1.18 -11.13 6.93
CA SER A 75 -0.40 -10.14 6.19
C SER A 75 -0.69 -10.17 4.68
N LEU A 76 -0.94 -8.99 4.11
CA LEU A 76 -1.10 -8.79 2.67
C LEU A 76 -0.15 -7.69 2.19
N ASN A 77 0.81 -8.05 1.32
CA ASN A 77 1.72 -7.11 0.67
C ASN A 77 1.49 -7.17 -0.85
N LEU A 78 1.17 -6.03 -1.43
CA LEU A 78 1.02 -5.84 -2.87
C LEU A 78 1.99 -4.73 -3.29
N ASP A 79 2.95 -5.09 -4.15
CA ASP A 79 4.03 -4.19 -4.58
C ASP A 79 4.00 -4.01 -6.10
N ASN A 80 4.09 -2.78 -6.58
CA ASN A 80 4.15 -2.45 -8.01
C ASN A 80 2.98 -3.06 -8.81
N CYS A 81 1.81 -3.17 -8.20
CA CYS A 81 0.63 -3.83 -8.77
C CYS A 81 -0.31 -2.81 -9.44
N LYS A 82 -0.97 -3.19 -10.53
CA LYS A 82 -2.03 -2.37 -11.14
C LYS A 82 -3.37 -2.68 -10.46
N MET A 83 -4.02 -1.66 -9.92
CA MET A 83 -5.24 -1.82 -9.12
C MET A 83 -6.48 -1.28 -9.84
N ALA A 84 -7.67 -1.61 -9.33
CA ALA A 84 -8.86 -0.81 -9.59
C ALA A 84 -8.72 0.60 -8.99
N GLU A 85 -9.43 1.59 -9.52
CA GLU A 85 -9.35 2.97 -8.97
C GLU A 85 -9.81 3.06 -7.51
N ARG A 86 -10.78 2.23 -7.16
CA ARG A 86 -11.29 2.09 -5.81
C ARG A 86 -11.13 0.65 -5.35
N ILE A 87 -10.60 0.47 -4.14
CA ILE A 87 -10.54 -0.82 -3.46
C ILE A 87 -11.17 -0.74 -2.07
N ASP A 88 -11.95 -1.76 -1.73
CA ASP A 88 -12.57 -1.94 -0.42
C ASP A 88 -12.01 -3.24 0.21
N ILE A 89 -11.35 -3.11 1.36
CA ILE A 89 -10.72 -4.20 2.10
C ILE A 89 -11.50 -4.43 3.39
N SER A 90 -12.05 -5.64 3.58
CA SER A 90 -12.74 -6.02 4.82
C SER A 90 -12.20 -7.33 5.36
N SER A 91 -11.57 -7.29 6.54
CA SER A 91 -11.00 -8.47 7.18
C SER A 91 -10.90 -8.32 8.69
N VAL A 92 -11.43 -9.29 9.43
CA VAL A 92 -11.28 -9.34 10.89
C VAL A 92 -9.95 -9.94 11.34
N ARG A 93 -9.10 -10.41 10.43
CA ARG A 93 -7.83 -11.09 10.77
C ARG A 93 -6.58 -10.42 10.24
N LEU A 94 -6.73 -9.50 9.29
CA LEU A 94 -5.60 -8.80 8.72
C LEU A 94 -4.95 -7.92 9.80
N GLU A 95 -3.66 -8.15 10.04
CA GLU A 95 -2.83 -7.41 10.99
C GLU A 95 -1.88 -6.45 10.26
N VAL A 96 -1.42 -6.82 9.05
CA VAL A 96 -0.50 -6.03 8.23
C VAL A 96 -1.05 -5.86 6.81
N LEU A 97 -1.07 -4.62 6.34
CA LEU A 97 -1.40 -4.25 4.97
C LEU A 97 -0.29 -3.37 4.38
N GLU A 98 0.27 -3.78 3.25
CA GLU A 98 1.26 -3.00 2.50
C GLU A 98 0.79 -2.86 1.05
N LEU A 99 0.59 -1.61 0.61
CA LEU A 99 0.24 -1.24 -0.75
C LEU A 99 1.34 -0.32 -1.28
N LEU A 100 2.32 -0.89 -1.96
CA LEU A 100 3.55 -0.20 -2.35
C LEU A 100 3.59 0.01 -3.86
N ASP A 101 3.86 1.24 -4.28
CA ASP A 101 4.08 1.61 -5.68
C ASP A 101 2.96 1.08 -6.62
N CYS A 102 1.74 1.00 -6.08
CA CYS A 102 0.58 0.46 -6.78
C CYS A 102 -0.07 1.55 -7.64
N SER A 103 -0.25 1.30 -8.93
CA SER A 103 -0.80 2.28 -9.86
C SER A 103 -2.33 2.22 -9.94
N ASN A 104 -2.92 3.34 -10.37
CA ASN A 104 -4.36 3.55 -10.58
C ASN A 104 -5.19 3.76 -9.30
N LEU A 105 -4.65 3.55 -8.09
CA LEU A 105 -5.38 3.73 -6.82
C LEU A 105 -5.75 5.20 -6.55
N LYS A 106 -7.05 5.48 -6.44
CA LYS A 106 -7.64 6.77 -6.03
C LYS A 106 -8.39 6.68 -4.70
N GLU A 107 -8.95 5.52 -4.35
CA GLU A 107 -9.69 5.36 -3.10
C GLU A 107 -9.40 3.99 -2.47
N VAL A 108 -9.01 3.98 -1.20
CA VAL A 108 -8.77 2.77 -0.41
C VAL A 108 -9.63 2.86 0.85
N ASN A 109 -10.61 1.97 0.99
CA ASN A 109 -11.44 1.88 2.18
C ASN A 109 -11.13 0.61 2.94
N ILE A 110 -10.78 0.75 4.22
CA ILE A 110 -10.29 -0.34 5.04
C ILE A 110 -11.24 -0.54 6.23
N ASP A 111 -11.76 -1.74 6.35
CA ASP A 111 -12.54 -2.23 7.47
C ASP A 111 -11.87 -3.46 8.09
N ALA A 112 -10.86 -3.20 8.92
CA ALA A 112 -9.99 -4.23 9.48
C ALA A 112 -9.71 -3.99 10.97
N PRO A 113 -10.59 -4.44 11.89
CA PRO A 113 -10.53 -4.10 13.31
C PRO A 113 -9.26 -4.59 14.04
N ASN A 114 -8.55 -5.57 13.48
CA ASN A 114 -7.31 -6.11 14.06
C ASN A 114 -6.04 -5.61 13.32
N LEU A 115 -6.18 -4.64 12.41
CA LEU A 115 -5.05 -4.10 11.66
C LEU A 115 -4.11 -3.32 12.58
N LEU A 116 -2.86 -3.75 12.65
CA LEU A 116 -1.77 -3.18 13.47
C LEU A 116 -0.84 -2.30 12.64
N SER A 117 -0.62 -2.62 11.37
CA SER A 117 0.23 -1.85 10.48
C SER A 117 -0.40 -1.64 9.11
N CYS A 118 -0.31 -0.42 8.60
CA CYS A 118 -0.69 -0.07 7.25
C CYS A 118 0.42 0.77 6.61
N GLU A 119 1.06 0.25 5.57
CA GLU A 119 1.98 1.01 4.72
C GLU A 119 1.34 1.29 3.36
N TYR A 120 1.37 2.55 2.96
CA TYR A 120 0.97 2.98 1.63
C TYR A 120 2.09 3.78 0.99
N ARG A 121 2.52 3.37 -0.20
CA ARG A 121 3.40 4.16 -1.06
C ARG A 121 2.73 4.39 -2.41
N GLY A 122 2.51 5.64 -2.78
CA GLY A 122 1.84 5.98 -4.05
C GLY A 122 2.43 7.20 -4.76
N GLU A 123 2.21 7.28 -6.06
CA GLU A 123 2.56 8.42 -6.90
C GLU A 123 1.50 9.54 -6.76
N GLY A 124 1.87 10.69 -6.17
CA GLY A 124 1.03 11.89 -6.12
C GLY A 124 -0.08 11.87 -5.06
N VAL A 125 -0.11 12.89 -4.20
CA VAL A 125 -1.14 13.05 -3.13
C VAL A 125 -2.48 13.56 -3.67
N SER A 126 -2.51 14.13 -4.88
CA SER A 126 -3.62 14.98 -5.30
C SER A 126 -4.94 14.24 -5.57
N GLU A 127 -4.97 12.89 -5.63
CA GLU A 127 -6.21 12.15 -5.89
C GLU A 127 -6.46 10.91 -5.01
N SER A 128 -5.48 10.40 -4.26
CA SER A 128 -5.64 9.18 -3.46
C SER A 128 -6.21 9.47 -2.07
N THR A 129 -7.32 8.84 -1.69
CA THR A 129 -7.89 8.89 -0.32
C THR A 129 -7.81 7.52 0.33
N ILE A 130 -7.33 7.47 1.59
CA ILE A 130 -7.32 6.25 2.41
C ILE A 130 -8.21 6.48 3.62
N SER A 131 -9.16 5.59 3.85
CA SER A 131 -10.11 5.69 4.95
C SER A 131 -10.17 4.39 5.76
N PHE A 132 -10.38 4.52 7.07
CA PHE A 132 -10.53 3.40 7.99
C PHE A 132 -11.88 3.46 8.67
N SER A 133 -12.69 2.40 8.52
CA SER A 133 -14.01 2.28 9.14
C SER A 133 -13.93 1.65 10.53
N ARG A 134 -13.22 0.52 10.64
CA ARG A 134 -12.81 -0.10 11.91
C ARG A 134 -11.33 -0.48 11.82
N ASN A 135 -10.59 -0.24 12.89
CA ASN A 135 -9.17 -0.54 13.00
C ASN A 135 -8.78 -0.85 14.46
N SER A 136 -7.54 -1.30 14.66
CA SER A 136 -6.99 -1.49 16.00
C SER A 136 -6.67 -0.14 16.64
N ASN A 137 -6.79 -0.06 17.96
CA ASN A 137 -6.30 1.09 18.73
C ASN A 137 -4.75 1.17 18.74
N GLN A 138 -4.07 0.15 18.21
CA GLN A 138 -2.61 0.08 18.06
C GLN A 138 -2.16 0.23 16.61
N LEU A 139 -3.06 0.64 15.70
CA LEU A 139 -2.71 0.81 14.30
C LEU A 139 -1.54 1.81 14.15
N GLU A 140 -0.58 1.49 13.28
CA GLU A 140 0.47 2.39 12.78
C GLU A 140 0.28 2.59 11.28
N VAL A 141 0.32 3.85 10.80
CA VAL A 141 0.01 4.21 9.42
C VAL A 141 1.18 4.97 8.82
N ASN A 142 1.90 4.32 7.92
CA ASN A 142 3.05 4.89 7.23
C ASN A 142 2.63 5.24 5.80
N ILE A 143 2.68 6.52 5.44
CA ILE A 143 2.25 7.01 4.13
C ILE A 143 3.43 7.70 3.47
N GLN A 144 3.97 7.06 2.44
CA GLN A 144 5.05 7.58 1.63
C GLN A 144 4.46 8.06 0.30
N THR A 145 4.67 9.32 -0.04
CA THR A 145 4.03 9.88 -1.23
C THR A 145 4.87 11.00 -1.82
N HIS A 146 4.93 11.04 -3.14
CA HIS A 146 5.59 12.14 -3.82
C HIS A 146 4.67 13.37 -3.82
N ILE A 147 5.05 14.41 -3.09
CA ILE A 147 4.31 15.69 -3.04
C ILE A 147 5.11 16.70 -3.85
N GLU A 148 4.56 17.17 -4.98
CA GLU A 148 5.10 18.38 -5.60
C GLU A 148 4.87 19.58 -4.68
N TYR A 149 5.78 20.56 -4.66
CA TYR A 149 5.73 21.69 -3.72
C TYR A 149 4.38 22.42 -3.70
N VAL A 150 3.69 22.43 -4.85
CA VAL A 150 2.37 23.07 -5.04
C VAL A 150 1.24 22.33 -4.30
N ASP A 151 1.42 21.03 -4.01
CA ASP A 151 0.43 20.15 -3.39
C ASP A 151 0.52 20.06 -1.86
N LEU A 152 1.42 20.81 -1.22
CA LEU A 152 1.52 20.87 0.25
C LEU A 152 0.21 21.36 0.91
N CYS A 153 -0.60 22.16 0.23
CA CYS A 153 -1.92 22.56 0.69
C CYS A 153 -2.92 21.38 0.66
N ASN A 154 -2.83 20.51 -0.34
CA ASN A 154 -3.64 19.30 -0.47
C ASN A 154 -3.27 18.26 0.59
N PHE A 155 -1.99 18.22 0.96
CA PHE A 155 -1.50 17.37 2.05
C PHE A 155 -2.22 17.62 3.38
N ARG A 156 -2.48 18.89 3.73
CA ARG A 156 -3.22 19.24 4.95
C ARG A 156 -4.65 18.69 4.92
N GLU A 157 -5.32 18.70 3.78
CA GLU A 157 -6.67 18.14 3.63
C GLU A 157 -6.64 16.61 3.66
N PHE A 158 -5.62 15.99 3.06
CA PHE A 158 -5.42 14.54 3.13
C PHE A 158 -5.28 14.05 4.59
N VAL A 159 -4.44 14.70 5.40
CA VAL A 159 -4.29 14.35 6.83
C VAL A 159 -5.59 14.54 7.60
N LYS A 160 -6.37 15.58 7.31
CA LYS A 160 -7.68 15.80 7.94
C LYS A 160 -8.69 14.70 7.60
N ASN A 161 -8.56 14.07 6.43
CA ASN A 161 -9.42 12.97 6.02
C ASN A 161 -9.08 11.65 6.72
N ILE A 162 -7.91 11.54 7.35
CA ILE A 162 -7.58 10.45 8.28
C ILE A 162 -8.43 10.66 9.53
N LYS A 163 -9.66 10.12 9.53
CA LYS A 163 -10.60 10.25 10.65
C LYS A 163 -10.02 9.58 11.90
N PRO A 164 -9.75 10.34 12.98
CA PRO A 164 -9.14 9.79 14.18
C PRO A 164 -10.21 9.13 15.04
N ASN A 165 -10.55 7.87 14.76
CA ASN A 165 -11.31 7.04 15.70
C ASN A 165 -10.35 6.43 16.75
N ASN A 166 -9.75 7.27 17.61
CA ASN A 166 -8.84 6.89 18.71
C ASN A 166 -7.42 6.44 18.32
N VAL A 167 -6.94 6.84 17.16
CA VAL A 167 -5.67 6.36 16.63
C VAL A 167 -4.54 7.37 16.92
N LEU A 168 -3.63 7.04 17.85
CA LEU A 168 -2.30 7.67 17.95
C LEU A 168 -1.36 6.97 16.96
N THR A 169 -1.66 7.12 15.66
CA THR A 169 -0.79 6.65 14.58
C THR A 169 0.33 7.64 14.39
N SER A 170 1.58 7.19 14.52
CA SER A 170 2.69 7.88 13.89
C SER A 170 2.39 7.96 12.39
N LEU A 171 2.32 9.18 11.84
CA LEU A 171 2.23 9.43 10.41
C LEU A 171 3.64 9.85 9.95
N SER A 172 4.37 8.92 9.35
CA SER A 172 5.67 9.20 8.75
C SER A 172 5.48 9.60 7.30
N LEU A 173 5.92 10.80 6.93
CA LEU A 173 5.77 11.36 5.59
C LEU A 173 7.14 11.61 5.00
N TYR A 174 7.32 11.14 3.77
CA TYR A 174 8.51 11.41 2.99
C TYR A 174 8.15 12.32 1.83
N ILE A 175 8.66 13.55 1.83
CA ILE A 175 8.41 14.55 0.77
C ILE A 175 9.68 14.65 -0.08
N GLY A 176 9.66 14.04 -1.26
CA GLY A 176 10.71 14.18 -2.27
C GLY A 176 10.37 15.32 -3.23
N GLY A 177 11.32 16.23 -3.48
CA GLY A 177 11.21 17.22 -4.55
C GLY A 177 11.62 16.60 -5.88
N ALA A 178 10.94 16.99 -6.98
CA ALA A 178 11.39 16.65 -8.31
C ALA A 178 12.82 17.19 -8.51
N LEU A 179 13.82 16.30 -8.54
CA LEU A 179 15.12 16.61 -9.13
C LEU A 179 14.98 16.56 -10.65
N ASN A 180 14.19 17.48 -11.21
CA ASN A 180 14.41 17.95 -12.56
C ASN A 180 15.20 19.26 -12.45
N VAL A 181 16.39 19.17 -11.86
CA VAL A 181 17.43 20.15 -12.17
C VAL A 181 18.09 19.60 -13.42
N ASP A 182 17.56 19.99 -14.57
CA ASP A 182 18.39 20.08 -15.76
C ASP A 182 19.59 20.95 -15.36
N GLN A 183 20.79 20.38 -15.45
CA GLN A 183 21.97 20.90 -14.77
C GLN A 183 22.51 22.22 -15.34
N ASP A 184 21.79 22.87 -16.25
CA ASP A 184 22.24 24.03 -17.00
C ASP A 184 21.16 25.13 -17.09
N ALA A 185 20.81 25.78 -15.97
CA ALA A 185 20.27 27.15 -15.99
C ALA A 185 20.40 27.87 -14.63
N LEU A 186 21.30 28.86 -14.63
CA LEU A 186 21.57 29.91 -13.63
C LEU A 186 20.33 30.50 -12.91
N ASP A 187 20.32 30.59 -11.58
CA ASP A 187 20.85 31.71 -10.74
C ASP A 187 20.22 31.66 -9.32
N PRO A 188 20.96 31.99 -8.24
CA PRO A 188 20.47 31.87 -6.87
C PRO A 188 19.65 33.12 -6.50
N VAL A 189 18.35 33.12 -6.81
CA VAL A 189 17.43 34.08 -6.20
C VAL A 189 17.14 33.62 -4.78
N GLY A 190 17.85 34.23 -3.82
CA GLY A 190 17.62 34.03 -2.40
C GLY A 190 16.18 34.35 -2.03
N LEU A 191 15.41 33.32 -1.69
CA LEU A 191 14.11 33.47 -1.06
C LEU A 191 14.31 33.59 0.45
N GLN A 192 14.45 34.83 0.94
CA GLN A 192 14.17 35.13 2.33
C GLN A 192 12.67 34.97 2.58
N VAL A 193 12.30 33.87 3.24
CA VAL A 193 10.97 33.73 3.84
C VAL A 193 11.10 34.01 5.33
N SER A 194 10.80 35.26 5.73
CA SER A 194 10.59 35.60 7.12
C SER A 194 9.18 35.13 7.55
N SER A 195 9.11 34.00 8.23
CA SER A 195 8.04 33.74 9.19
C SER A 195 8.57 32.74 10.22
N PRO A 196 8.28 32.93 11.52
CA PRO A 196 8.85 32.07 12.54
C PRO A 196 8.29 30.66 12.39
N LEU A 197 9.15 29.71 12.03
CA LEU A 197 8.85 28.28 12.03
C LEU A 197 8.27 27.89 13.39
N PRO A 198 7.13 27.16 13.44
CA PRO A 198 6.65 26.59 14.69
C PRO A 198 7.70 25.59 15.19
N ARG A 199 8.17 25.80 16.42
CA ARG A 199 9.11 24.91 17.09
C ARG A 199 8.44 23.55 17.32
N ILE A 200 8.75 22.57 16.49
CA ILE A 200 8.48 21.16 16.77
C ILE A 200 9.43 20.75 17.89
N LYS A 201 8.89 20.62 19.10
CA LYS A 201 9.63 20.12 20.26
C LYS A 201 9.58 18.59 20.22
N HIS A 202 10.76 17.99 20.09
CA HIS A 202 11.11 16.59 20.34
C HIS A 202 10.70 15.56 19.28
N LEU A 203 11.68 15.19 18.43
CA LEU A 203 11.92 13.82 17.99
C LEU A 203 12.76 13.16 19.10
N ALA A 204 12.28 12.06 19.67
CA ALA A 204 13.08 11.15 20.49
C ALA A 204 13.11 9.80 19.78
#